data_AF-A0AAP1RGS1-F1
#
_entry.id   AF-A0AAP1RGS1-F1
#
_cell.length_a   1.000
_cell.length_b   1.000
_cell.length_c   1.000
_cell.angle_alpha   90.00
_cell.angle_beta   90.00
_cell.angle_gamma   90.00
#
_symmetry.space_group_name_H-M   'P 1'
#
loop_
_entity.id
_entity.type
_entity.pdbx_description
1 polymer ?
#
loop_
_entity_poly.entity_id
_entity_poly.type
_entity_poly.pdbx_seq_one_letter_code
_entity_poly.pdbx_strand_id
1 'polypeptide(L)'
;MKKLLFLGLFIILNKSFAQKNNWKEFSKEKITTVNINKTRIYKIQNYILNVIWNEKLSCSDNIGYYGGIEKLSIHKENKEIQIINKIEDNIALGTIYFNFYDYNLDGYLDFTLPINSRWLMYYIFNPKSNKFEHKKSWDYLRIQKIDKKKKLILSQPSGNAFEDNRKTYKIKGLKIIEIGGK
;
A
#
# COMPACT_ATOMS: atom_id res chain seq x y z
N MET A 1 30.44 -60.40 -36.39
CA MET A 1 29.78 -59.08 -36.49
C MET A 1 28.88 -58.88 -35.26
N LYS A 2 29.40 -58.27 -34.19
CA LYS A 2 28.61 -57.94 -32.99
C LYS A 2 28.37 -56.43 -32.98
N LYS A 3 27.12 -56.04 -33.21
CA LYS A 3 26.60 -54.69 -32.99
C LYS A 3 26.62 -54.44 -31.48
N LEU A 4 27.48 -53.55 -30.98
CA LEU A 4 27.27 -52.96 -29.66
C LEU A 4 26.46 -51.69 -29.82
N LEU A 5 25.25 -51.73 -29.27
CA LEU A 5 24.30 -50.64 -29.23
C LEU A 5 24.88 -49.43 -28.48
N PHE A 6 24.74 -48.27 -29.11
CA PHE A 6 24.66 -46.97 -28.46
C PHE A 6 23.55 -46.98 -27.40
N LEU A 7 23.89 -46.74 -26.14
CA LEU A 7 22.92 -46.32 -25.13
C LEU A 7 23.43 -45.04 -24.48
N GLY A 8 23.26 -43.93 -25.20
CA GLY A 8 23.43 -42.59 -24.64
C GLY A 8 22.32 -42.34 -23.65
N LEU A 9 22.65 -42.40 -22.36
CA LEU A 9 21.75 -42.06 -21.26
C LEU A 9 21.48 -40.55 -21.30
N PHE A 10 20.48 -40.12 -22.08
CA PHE A 10 19.92 -38.78 -21.95
C PHE A 10 19.23 -38.72 -20.58
N ILE A 11 19.98 -38.27 -19.57
CA ILE A 11 19.42 -37.79 -18.32
C ILE A 11 18.64 -36.54 -18.70
N ILE A 12 17.36 -36.72 -19.05
CA ILE A 12 16.40 -35.64 -19.09
C ILE A 12 16.32 -35.15 -17.65
N LEU A 13 17.09 -34.11 -17.35
CA LEU A 13 16.92 -33.31 -16.16
C LEU A 13 15.48 -32.82 -16.21
N ASN A 14 14.60 -33.54 -15.52
CA ASN A 14 13.30 -33.07 -15.08
C ASN A 14 13.56 -31.85 -14.20
N LYS A 15 13.82 -30.69 -14.81
CA LYS A 15 13.59 -29.42 -14.17
C LYS A 15 12.09 -29.37 -13.99
N SER A 16 11.65 -29.86 -12.84
CA SER A 16 10.32 -29.59 -12.32
C SER A 16 10.12 -28.09 -12.47
N PHE A 17 9.33 -27.69 -13.47
CA PHE A 17 8.77 -26.35 -13.55
C PHE A 17 7.72 -26.25 -12.44
N ALA A 18 8.13 -26.41 -11.18
CA ALA A 18 7.39 -25.86 -10.07
C ALA A 18 7.39 -24.35 -10.35
N GLN A 19 6.24 -23.82 -10.78
CA GLN A 19 6.07 -22.39 -10.91
C GLN A 19 6.46 -21.79 -9.56
N LYS A 20 7.64 -21.15 -9.50
CA LYS A 20 8.16 -20.60 -8.25
C LYS A 20 7.13 -19.62 -7.72
N ASN A 21 6.43 -20.02 -6.65
CA ASN A 21 5.41 -19.22 -6.04
C ASN A 21 6.11 -18.08 -5.28
N ASN A 22 6.11 -16.89 -5.86
CA ASN A 22 6.72 -15.71 -5.24
C ASN A 22 5.71 -14.92 -4.39
N TRP A 23 4.45 -15.37 -4.28
CA TRP A 23 3.46 -14.72 -3.45
C TRP A 23 3.82 -14.83 -1.98
N LYS A 24 3.83 -13.69 -1.29
CA LYS A 24 4.01 -13.59 0.15
C LYS A 24 2.79 -12.94 0.78
N GLU A 25 2.43 -13.40 1.97
CA GLU A 25 1.37 -12.78 2.77
C GLU A 25 1.76 -11.34 3.11
N PHE A 26 0.88 -10.39 2.77
CA PHE A 26 1.12 -8.97 3.04
C PHE A 26 1.10 -8.65 4.53
N SER A 27 0.37 -9.42 5.33
CA SER A 27 0.35 -9.29 6.79
C SER A 27 1.72 -9.54 7.45
N LYS A 28 2.68 -10.13 6.73
CA LYS A 28 4.05 -10.34 7.20
C LYS A 28 4.99 -9.19 6.82
N GLU A 29 4.52 -8.21 6.04
CA GLU A 29 5.31 -7.03 5.68
C GLU A 29 5.42 -6.08 6.88
N LYS A 30 6.58 -5.44 7.01
CA LYS A 30 6.82 -4.47 8.08
C LYS A 30 6.26 -3.11 7.68
N ILE A 31 5.03 -2.84 8.12
CA ILE A 31 4.37 -1.55 7.95
C ILE A 31 4.71 -0.67 9.15
N THR A 32 5.08 0.59 8.91
CA THR A 32 5.26 1.57 9.99
C THR A 32 3.96 2.34 10.18
N THR A 33 3.35 2.21 11.35
CA THR A 33 2.10 2.93 11.67
C THR A 33 2.38 4.08 12.61
N VAL A 34 1.81 5.25 12.32
CA VAL A 34 1.90 6.46 13.13
C VAL A 34 0.50 6.97 13.43
N ASN A 35 0.22 7.15 14.73
CA ASN A 35 -1.04 7.70 15.20
C ASN A 35 -0.88 9.21 15.39
N ILE A 36 -1.67 9.97 14.63
CA ILE A 36 -1.63 11.43 14.62
C ILE A 36 -2.89 11.96 15.27
N ASN A 37 -2.72 12.60 16.44
CA ASN A 37 -3.81 13.15 17.25
C ASN A 37 -3.46 14.49 17.92
N LYS A 38 -2.35 15.11 17.52
CA LYS A 38 -1.89 16.39 18.06
C LYS A 38 -0.87 17.06 17.16
N THR A 39 -0.77 18.37 17.31
CA THR A 39 0.26 19.20 16.68
C THR A 39 1.62 18.78 17.20
N ARG A 40 2.44 18.19 16.32
CA ARG A 40 3.85 17.88 16.57
C ARG A 40 4.56 17.51 15.28
N ILE A 41 5.87 17.34 15.41
CA ILE A 41 6.73 16.81 14.36
C ILE A 41 6.84 15.30 14.51
N TYR A 42 6.68 14.56 13.41
CA TYR A 42 6.88 13.12 13.33
C TYR A 42 8.02 12.84 12.34
N LYS A 43 8.98 12.01 12.75
CA LYS A 43 10.08 11.56 11.88
C LYS A 43 9.81 10.13 11.41
N ILE A 44 9.69 9.94 10.10
CA ILE A 44 9.44 8.64 9.48
C ILE A 44 10.49 8.41 8.41
N GLN A 45 11.44 7.52 8.67
CA GLN A 45 12.57 7.26 7.77
C GLN A 45 13.26 8.58 7.34
N ASN A 46 13.28 8.89 6.04
CA ASN A 46 13.86 10.10 5.46
C ASN A 46 12.87 11.28 5.34
N TYR A 47 11.67 11.14 5.91
CA TYR A 47 10.63 12.18 5.91
C TYR A 47 10.41 12.78 7.30
N ILE A 48 10.04 14.06 7.31
CA ILE A 48 9.57 14.79 8.48
C ILE A 48 8.16 15.30 8.19
N LEU A 49 7.21 14.94 9.04
CA LEU A 49 5.83 15.39 8.98
C LEU A 49 5.59 16.42 10.07
N ASN A 50 5.40 17.67 9.68
CA ASN A 50 5.01 18.75 10.58
C ASN A 50 3.48 18.85 10.54
N VAL A 51 2.84 18.43 11.62
CA VAL A 51 1.39 18.36 11.75
C VAL A 51 0.89 19.52 12.58
N ILE A 52 -0.15 20.19 12.07
CA ILE A 52 -1.03 21.09 12.83
C ILE A 52 -2.38 20.38 12.97
N TRP A 53 -2.73 20.00 14.19
CA TRP A 53 -3.98 19.34 14.54
C TRP A 53 -5.01 20.36 15.01
N ASN A 54 -6.27 20.17 14.61
CA ASN A 54 -7.41 20.96 15.05
C ASN A 54 -8.51 20.01 15.54
N GLU A 55 -8.92 20.16 16.80
CA GLU A 55 -9.94 19.30 17.45
C GLU A 55 -11.36 19.50 16.90
N LYS A 56 -11.60 20.60 16.18
CA LYS A 56 -12.90 20.95 15.58
C LYS A 56 -12.73 21.34 14.11
N LEU A 57 -11.97 20.53 13.37
CA LEU A 57 -11.65 20.79 11.97
C LEU A 57 -12.90 20.75 11.07
N SER A 58 -13.78 19.78 11.31
CA SER A 58 -14.99 19.54 10.52
C SER A 58 -16.18 19.25 11.44
N CYS A 59 -17.39 19.29 10.89
CA CYS A 59 -18.64 19.06 11.61
C CYS A 59 -19.57 18.19 10.76
N SER A 60 -20.30 17.29 11.39
CA SER A 60 -21.38 16.53 10.76
C SER A 60 -22.59 16.42 11.70
N ASP A 61 -23.77 16.27 11.12
CA ASP A 61 -25.03 16.31 11.88
C ASP A 61 -25.16 15.18 12.92
N ASN A 62 -24.52 14.04 12.65
CA ASN A 62 -24.62 12.84 13.47
C ASN A 62 -23.68 12.80 14.69
N ILE A 63 -22.55 13.51 14.66
CA ILE A 63 -21.52 13.45 15.73
C ILE A 63 -21.05 14.85 16.18
N GLY A 64 -21.49 15.93 15.54
CA GLY A 64 -21.04 17.28 15.82
C GLY A 64 -19.64 17.56 15.26
N TYR A 65 -18.88 18.40 15.96
CA TYR A 65 -17.50 18.72 15.56
C TYR A 65 -16.55 17.56 15.84
N TYR A 66 -15.66 17.29 14.88
CA TYR A 66 -14.60 16.31 14.99
C TYR A 66 -13.27 16.86 14.48
N GLY A 67 -12.19 16.23 14.94
CA GLY A 67 -10.84 16.70 14.72
C GLY A 67 -10.26 16.33 13.35
N GLY A 68 -9.02 16.74 13.16
CA GLY A 68 -8.21 16.34 12.03
C GLY A 68 -6.92 17.13 11.93
N ILE A 69 -6.18 16.89 10.85
CA ILE A 69 -4.98 17.64 10.52
C ILE A 69 -5.37 18.83 9.65
N GLU A 70 -5.35 20.01 10.24
CA GLU A 70 -5.57 21.27 9.52
C GLU A 70 -4.52 21.47 8.43
N LYS A 71 -3.24 21.21 8.78
CA LYS A 71 -2.10 21.34 7.87
C LYS A 71 -1.07 20.25 8.14
N LEU A 72 -0.67 19.56 7.08
CA LEU A 72 0.44 18.61 7.05
C LEU A 72 1.51 19.14 6.11
N SER A 73 2.63 19.61 6.64
CA SER A 73 3.83 19.95 5.88
C SER A 73 4.79 18.76 5.87
N ILE A 74 5.09 18.23 4.68
CA ILE A 74 5.97 17.08 4.47
C ILE A 74 7.32 17.58 3.97
N HIS A 75 8.38 17.17 4.67
CA HIS A 75 9.76 17.47 4.29
C HIS A 75 10.52 16.19 3.96
N LYS A 76 11.41 16.28 3.00
CA LYS A 76 12.39 15.25 2.64
C LYS A 76 13.75 15.92 2.55
N GLU A 77 14.76 15.38 3.24
CA GLU A 77 16.12 15.96 3.27
C GLU A 77 16.13 17.46 3.61
N ASN A 78 15.38 17.84 4.64
CA ASN A 78 15.21 19.23 5.11
C ASN A 78 14.57 20.22 4.11
N LYS A 79 14.04 19.76 2.98
CA LYS A 79 13.25 20.58 2.06
C LYS A 79 11.78 20.25 2.18
N GLU A 80 10.91 21.27 2.29
CA GLU A 80 9.46 21.07 2.19
C GLU A 80 9.14 20.63 0.76
N ILE A 81 8.52 19.47 0.63
CA ILE A 81 8.16 18.90 -0.69
C ILE A 81 6.67 19.04 -0.98
N GLN A 82 5.85 19.13 0.07
CA GLN A 82 4.39 19.15 -0.06
C GLN A 82 3.73 19.70 1.19
N ILE A 83 2.61 20.40 0.97
CA ILE A 83 1.63 20.72 1.99
C ILE A 83 0.32 20.03 1.60
N ILE A 84 -0.30 19.33 2.55
CA ILE A 84 -1.65 18.80 2.43
C ILE A 84 -2.49 19.48 3.51
N ASN A 85 -3.57 20.16 3.10
CA ASN A 85 -4.47 20.85 4.02
C ASN A 85 -5.72 20.01 4.23
N LYS A 86 -6.35 20.20 5.40
CA LYS A 86 -7.66 19.65 5.75
C LYS A 86 -7.76 18.13 5.53
N ILE A 87 -7.00 17.37 6.30
CA ILE A 87 -7.17 15.92 6.42
C ILE A 87 -8.07 15.65 7.62
N GLU A 88 -9.27 15.18 7.34
CA GLU A 88 -10.30 14.92 8.34
C GLU A 88 -10.08 13.60 9.08
N ASP A 89 -10.41 13.55 10.38
CA ASP A 89 -10.60 12.29 11.10
C ASP A 89 -11.96 11.68 10.72
N ASN A 90 -12.03 11.10 9.52
CA ASN A 90 -13.28 10.56 8.95
C ASN A 90 -13.93 9.44 9.79
N ILE A 91 -13.22 8.87 10.76
CA ILE A 91 -13.76 7.85 11.68
C ILE A 91 -14.13 8.47 13.04
N ALA A 92 -13.77 9.73 13.29
CA ALA A 92 -14.00 10.46 14.53
C ALA A 92 -13.51 9.69 15.78
N LEU A 93 -12.31 9.11 15.68
CA LEU A 93 -11.66 8.38 16.78
C LEU A 93 -10.75 9.27 17.64
N GLY A 94 -10.62 10.56 17.30
CA GLY A 94 -9.63 11.47 17.90
C GLY A 94 -8.21 11.15 17.45
N THR A 95 -8.03 10.40 16.36
CA THR A 95 -6.71 10.01 15.85
C THR A 95 -6.80 9.56 14.39
N ILE A 96 -5.84 9.98 13.57
CA ILE A 96 -5.68 9.50 12.19
C ILE A 96 -4.49 8.56 12.13
N TYR A 97 -4.72 7.34 11.63
CA TYR A 97 -3.69 6.33 11.43
C TYR A 97 -3.03 6.49 10.07
N PHE A 98 -1.74 6.79 10.07
CA PHE A 98 -0.91 6.77 8.87
C PHE A 98 -0.17 5.44 8.81
N ASN A 99 -0.32 4.69 7.73
CA ASN A 99 0.47 3.48 7.49
C ASN A 99 1.46 3.72 6.37
N PHE A 100 2.74 3.51 6.63
CA PHE A 100 3.83 3.73 5.69
C PHE A 100 4.43 2.41 5.23
N TYR A 101 4.51 2.24 3.91
CA TYR A 101 5.06 1.07 3.22
C TYR A 101 5.32 1.43 1.75
N ASP A 102 6.19 0.71 1.04
CA ASP A 102 6.39 0.84 -0.41
C ASP A 102 5.31 0.06 -1.17
N TYR A 103 4.12 0.65 -1.32
CA TYR A 103 2.95 -0.06 -1.85
C TYR A 103 3.08 -0.35 -3.34
N ASN A 104 3.69 0.56 -4.11
CA ASN A 104 3.88 0.40 -5.55
C ASN A 104 5.18 -0.39 -5.92
N LEU A 105 5.96 -0.77 -4.91
CA LEU A 105 7.19 -1.55 -5.01
C LEU A 105 8.28 -0.87 -5.85
N ASP A 106 8.36 0.46 -5.81
CA ASP A 106 9.35 1.25 -6.55
C ASP A 106 10.56 1.69 -5.70
N GLY A 107 10.58 1.31 -4.42
CA GLY A 107 11.65 1.63 -3.47
C GLY A 107 11.45 2.94 -2.73
N TYR A 108 10.38 3.70 -2.99
CA TYR A 108 10.01 4.89 -2.23
C TYR A 108 8.94 4.58 -1.20
N LEU A 109 8.93 5.35 -0.12
CA LEU A 109 7.91 5.21 0.91
C LEU A 109 6.61 5.85 0.42
N ASP A 110 5.51 5.12 0.52
CA ASP A 110 4.15 5.60 0.31
C ASP A 110 3.42 5.67 1.67
N PHE A 111 2.22 6.25 1.70
CA PHE A 111 1.37 6.15 2.90
C PHE A 111 -0.12 5.99 2.60
N THR A 112 -0.85 5.47 3.58
CA THR A 112 -2.32 5.41 3.54
C THR A 112 -2.96 6.19 4.67
N LEU A 113 -4.17 6.68 4.42
CA LEU A 113 -5.07 7.22 5.44
C LEU A 113 -6.38 6.43 5.47
N PRO A 114 -7.10 6.40 6.59
CA PRO A 114 -8.43 5.83 6.63
C PRO A 114 -9.45 6.64 5.82
N ILE A 115 -10.23 5.95 4.98
CA ILE A 115 -11.51 6.46 4.46
C ILE A 115 -12.59 6.19 5.50
N ASN A 116 -12.60 4.98 6.06
CA ASN A 116 -13.44 4.57 7.17
C ASN A 116 -12.74 3.45 7.96
N SER A 117 -13.44 2.78 8.88
CA SER A 117 -12.89 1.68 9.70
C SER A 117 -12.33 0.50 8.90
N ARG A 118 -12.67 0.37 7.61
CA ARG A 118 -12.30 -0.76 6.76
C ARG A 118 -11.40 -0.38 5.59
N TRP A 119 -11.61 0.79 5.00
CA TRP A 119 -11.01 1.15 3.72
C TRP A 119 -9.97 2.24 3.88
N LEU A 120 -8.96 2.18 3.02
CA LEU A 120 -7.82 3.08 3.00
C LEU A 120 -7.81 3.87 1.69
N MET A 121 -7.35 5.12 1.79
CA MET A 121 -6.91 5.92 0.65
C MET A 121 -5.40 5.86 0.55
N TYR A 122 -4.87 5.83 -0.68
CA TYR A 122 -3.45 5.61 -0.92
C TYR A 122 -2.78 6.85 -1.52
N TYR A 123 -1.72 7.31 -0.86
CA TYR A 123 -0.84 8.37 -1.30
C TYR A 123 0.48 7.76 -1.74
N ILE A 124 0.68 7.71 -3.07
CA ILE A 124 1.85 7.10 -3.68
C ILE A 124 2.86 8.20 -3.99
N PHE A 125 4.10 8.04 -3.54
CA PHE A 125 5.17 8.99 -3.83
C PHE A 125 5.53 8.95 -5.32
N ASN A 126 5.49 10.11 -5.96
CA ASN A 126 5.94 10.26 -7.35
C ASN A 126 7.33 10.90 -7.37
N PRO A 127 8.40 10.15 -7.68
CA PRO A 127 9.75 10.70 -7.71
C PRO A 127 9.96 11.76 -8.79
N LYS A 128 9.10 11.81 -9.83
CA LYS A 128 9.18 12.86 -10.87
C LYS A 128 8.68 14.21 -10.39
N SER A 129 7.57 14.23 -9.65
CA SER A 129 6.99 15.46 -9.10
C SER A 129 7.51 15.77 -7.68
N ASN A 130 8.24 14.84 -7.07
CA ASN A 130 8.73 14.88 -5.69
C ASN A 130 7.60 15.10 -4.67
N LYS A 131 6.42 14.52 -4.91
CA LYS A 131 5.22 14.69 -4.09
C LYS A 131 4.48 13.38 -3.92
N PHE A 132 3.70 13.29 -2.85
CA PHE A 132 2.73 12.22 -2.66
C PHE A 132 1.45 12.55 -3.42
N GLU A 133 1.00 11.62 -4.24
CA GLU A 133 -0.20 11.77 -5.06
C GLU A 133 -1.27 10.80 -4.57
N HIS A 134 -2.44 11.32 -4.19
CA HIS A 134 -3.60 10.47 -3.92
C HIS A 134 -4.00 9.72 -5.18
N LYS A 135 -4.01 8.38 -5.12
CA LYS A 135 -4.36 7.53 -6.25
C LYS A 135 -5.68 6.82 -6.01
N LYS A 136 -6.78 7.44 -6.47
CA LYS A 136 -8.14 6.86 -6.41
C LYS A 136 -8.24 5.42 -6.93
N SER A 137 -7.43 5.03 -7.91
CA SER A 137 -7.41 3.65 -8.43
C SER A 137 -6.96 2.61 -7.41
N TRP A 138 -6.33 3.03 -6.32
CA TRP A 138 -5.87 2.19 -5.22
C TRP A 138 -6.82 2.23 -4.01
N ASP A 139 -7.71 3.22 -3.94
CA ASP A 139 -8.65 3.33 -2.82
C ASP A 139 -9.48 2.05 -2.71
N TYR A 140 -9.88 1.70 -1.49
CA TYR A 140 -10.63 0.47 -1.18
C TYR A 140 -9.85 -0.84 -1.44
N LEU A 141 -8.60 -0.81 -1.91
CA LEU A 141 -7.78 -2.00 -2.03
C LEU A 141 -7.41 -2.55 -0.65
N ARG A 142 -7.73 -3.82 -0.41
CA ARG A 142 -7.22 -4.60 0.73
C ARG A 142 -6.25 -5.64 0.21
N ILE A 143 -4.99 -5.56 0.61
CA ILE A 143 -3.93 -6.43 0.10
C ILE A 143 -3.89 -7.71 0.95
N GLN A 144 -4.02 -8.88 0.32
CA GLN A 144 -3.81 -10.17 0.96
C GLN A 144 -2.38 -10.64 0.76
N LYS A 145 -1.95 -10.71 -0.51
CA LYS A 145 -0.62 -11.19 -0.90
C LYS A 145 0.01 -10.24 -1.90
N ILE A 146 1.34 -10.27 -1.94
CA ILE A 146 2.14 -9.55 -2.94
C ILE A 146 3.17 -10.49 -3.57
N ASP A 147 3.39 -10.34 -4.88
CA ASP A 147 4.55 -10.88 -5.59
C ASP A 147 5.45 -9.68 -5.93
N LYS A 148 6.47 -9.44 -5.09
CA LYS A 148 7.35 -8.28 -5.28
C LYS A 148 8.13 -8.33 -6.58
N LYS A 149 8.51 -9.53 -7.03
CA LYS A 149 9.32 -9.73 -8.24
C LYS A 149 8.52 -9.39 -9.49
N LYS A 150 7.24 -9.77 -9.53
CA LYS A 150 6.35 -9.51 -10.67
C LYS A 150 5.52 -8.23 -10.51
N LYS A 151 5.65 -7.54 -9.37
CA LYS A 151 4.84 -6.38 -8.97
C LYS A 151 3.34 -6.65 -9.06
N LEU A 152 2.91 -7.75 -8.45
CA LEU A 152 1.51 -8.16 -8.40
C LEU A 152 0.96 -8.07 -6.97
N ILE A 153 -0.32 -7.75 -6.89
CA ILE A 153 -1.11 -7.73 -5.65
C ILE A 153 -2.28 -8.69 -5.83
N LEU A 154 -2.55 -9.51 -4.81
CA LEU A 154 -3.80 -10.26 -4.68
C LEU A 154 -4.62 -9.58 -3.59
N SER A 155 -5.85 -9.19 -3.92
CA SER A 155 -6.73 -8.58 -2.94
C SER A 155 -7.21 -9.60 -1.91
N GLN A 156 -7.67 -9.10 -0.76
CA GLN A 156 -8.52 -9.89 0.12
C GLN A 156 -9.89 -10.08 -0.54
N PRO A 157 -10.59 -11.18 -0.24
CA PRO A 157 -11.96 -11.38 -0.72
C PRO A 157 -12.89 -10.32 -0.11
N SER A 158 -13.89 -9.91 -0.88
CA SER A 158 -15.06 -9.15 -0.42
C SER A 158 -16.16 -10.09 0.06
N GLY A 159 -16.90 -9.72 1.11
CA GLY A 159 -18.06 -10.49 1.57
C GLY A 159 -17.74 -11.78 2.32
N ASN A 160 -18.65 -12.75 2.20
CA ASN A 160 -18.71 -13.97 3.00
C ASN A 160 -17.89 -15.08 2.33
N ALA A 161 -17.30 -15.98 3.12
CA ALA A 161 -16.25 -16.94 2.71
C ALA A 161 -16.61 -17.98 1.61
N PHE A 162 -17.80 -17.92 1.01
CA PHE A 162 -18.32 -18.92 0.08
C PHE A 162 -17.95 -18.65 -1.40
N GLU A 163 -17.61 -17.41 -1.76
CA GLU A 163 -17.19 -17.06 -3.12
C GLU A 163 -15.78 -16.47 -3.10
N ASP A 164 -14.83 -17.09 -3.82
CA ASP A 164 -13.53 -16.47 -4.07
C ASP A 164 -13.72 -15.37 -5.11
N ASN A 165 -13.66 -14.12 -4.65
CA ASN A 165 -13.75 -12.92 -5.48
C ASN A 165 -12.46 -12.10 -5.39
N ARG A 166 -11.35 -12.75 -5.07
CA ARG A 166 -10.05 -12.11 -5.02
C ARG A 166 -9.66 -11.65 -6.41
N LYS A 167 -9.19 -10.42 -6.47
CA LYS A 167 -8.70 -9.79 -7.69
C LYS A 167 -7.18 -9.72 -7.68
N THR A 168 -6.58 -10.04 -8.82
CA THR A 168 -5.15 -9.85 -9.04
C THR A 168 -4.94 -8.54 -9.77
N TYR A 169 -4.10 -7.69 -9.20
CA TYR A 169 -3.69 -6.41 -9.78
C TYR A 169 -2.22 -6.45 -10.16
N LYS A 170 -1.90 -5.85 -11.31
CA LYS A 170 -0.52 -5.55 -11.72
C LYS A 170 -0.22 -4.08 -11.45
N ILE A 171 0.87 -3.82 -10.73
CA ILE A 171 1.35 -2.47 -10.49
C ILE A 171 2.10 -1.99 -11.74
N LYS A 172 1.74 -0.81 -12.23
CA LYS A 172 2.40 -0.11 -13.34
C LYS A 172 2.72 1.32 -12.92
N GLY A 173 3.92 1.51 -12.36
CA GLY A 173 4.32 2.78 -11.75
C GLY A 173 3.35 3.18 -10.65
N LEU A 174 2.76 4.37 -10.78
CA LEU A 174 1.84 4.94 -9.77
C LEU A 174 0.42 4.35 -9.80
N LYS A 175 0.10 3.47 -10.74
CA LYS A 175 -1.25 2.91 -10.94
C LYS A 175 -1.25 1.40 -10.76
N ILE A 176 -2.43 0.85 -10.53
CA ILE A 176 -2.72 -0.58 -10.63
C ILE A 176 -3.71 -0.86 -11.74
N ILE A 177 -3.62 -2.05 -12.31
CA ILE A 177 -4.53 -2.56 -13.35
C ILE A 177 -4.97 -3.95 -12.92
N GLU A 178 -6.27 -4.18 -12.88
CA GLU A 178 -6.84 -5.52 -12.65
C GLU A 178 -6.50 -6.42 -13.86
N ILE A 179 -5.97 -7.61 -13.60
CA ILE A 179 -5.55 -8.56 -14.65
C ILE A 179 -6.22 -9.94 -14.54
N GLY A 180 -7.19 -10.08 -13.63
CA GLY A 180 -7.97 -11.31 -13.45
C GLY A 180 -8.39 -11.53 -12.01
N GLY A 181 -9.31 -12.48 -11.80
CA GLY A 181 -9.70 -13.00 -10.49
C GLY A 181 -9.22 -14.43 -10.30
N LYS A 182 -9.08 -14.87 -9.05
CA LYS A 182 -8.93 -16.29 -8.70
C LYS A 182 -10.26 -16.84 -8.23
#